data_AF-J0SMK9-F1
#
_entry.id   AF-J0SMK9-F1
#
_cell.length_a   1.000
_cell.length_b   1.000
_cell.length_c   1.000
_cell.angle_alpha   90.00
_cell.angle_beta   90.00
_cell.angle_gamma   90.00
#
_symmetry.space_group_name_H-M   'P 1'
#
loop_
_entity.id
_entity.type
_entity.pdbx_description
1 polymer ?
#
loop_
_entity_poly.entity_id
_entity_poly.type
_entity_poly.pdbx_seq_one_letter_code
_entity_poly.pdbx_strand_id
1 'polypeptide(L)'
;AVERLAQVSAALSAARWPTATDEVWAGFVRAFEFEEATETSLINGTYEGDYAEFGDLAAFAHAISHVTVAQTVAHSGGPINVMPSHATLELDIRTLPGVDDDDVDAAIVAALGDLADHVHIERLLSEPATASSTDTDLYRAIKAALARRYPGASVVPVLMPGGTDLRVARRHGGIGYGFGAYDSGASLGDVYAQLHAHDEHIALADVRATAEVLHDIVTQYLTHR
;
A
#
# COMPACT_ATOMS: atom_id res chain seq x y z
N ALA A 1 16.92 24.82 15.96
CA ALA A 1 16.40 23.49 15.60
C ALA A 1 14.89 23.46 15.38
N VAL A 2 14.05 23.95 16.31
CA VAL A 2 12.56 23.93 16.18
C VAL A 2 12.06 24.53 14.86
N GLU A 3 12.53 25.71 14.49
CA GLU A 3 12.12 26.36 13.23
C GLU A 3 12.51 25.53 11.99
N ARG A 4 13.73 24.96 11.98
CA ARG A 4 14.18 24.08 10.90
C ARG A 4 13.33 22.81 10.81
N LEU A 5 13.00 22.19 11.94
CA LEU A 5 12.12 21.03 11.98
C LEU A 5 10.75 21.33 11.35
N ALA A 6 10.17 22.49 11.67
CA ALA A 6 8.89 22.92 11.09
C ALA A 6 8.99 23.16 9.57
N GLN A 7 10.09 23.74 9.09
CA GLN A 7 10.35 23.94 7.65
C GLN A 7 10.50 22.61 6.90
N VAL A 8 11.27 21.67 7.46
CA VAL A 8 11.43 20.31 6.92
C VAL A 8 10.08 19.60 6.88
N SER A 9 9.33 19.61 7.97
CA SER A 9 7.99 19.02 8.05
C SER A 9 7.04 19.57 6.98
N ALA A 10 7.01 20.89 6.79
CA ALA A 10 6.18 21.53 5.77
C ALA A 10 6.61 21.16 4.34
N ALA A 11 7.92 21.09 4.08
CA ALA A 11 8.45 20.70 2.77
C ALA A 11 8.05 19.26 2.40
N LEU A 12 8.19 18.32 3.34
CA LEU A 12 7.79 16.92 3.15
C LEU A 12 6.27 16.78 2.95
N SER A 13 5.45 17.56 3.67
CA SER A 13 4.00 17.55 3.51
C SER A 13 3.51 18.10 2.17
N ALA A 14 4.30 18.98 1.52
CA ALA A 14 3.98 19.56 0.22
C ALA A 14 4.60 18.77 -0.96
N ALA A 15 5.40 17.74 -0.66
CA ALA A 15 6.12 16.97 -1.66
C ALA A 15 5.18 16.11 -2.51
N ARG A 16 5.61 15.85 -3.75
CA ARG A 16 5.05 14.77 -4.57
C ARG A 16 5.99 13.58 -4.51
N TRP A 17 5.45 12.45 -4.12
CA TRP A 17 6.20 11.21 -3.96
C TRP A 17 6.14 10.36 -5.23
N PRO A 18 7.12 9.46 -5.44
CA PRO A 18 7.09 8.53 -6.56
C PRO A 18 5.76 7.78 -6.65
N THR A 19 5.18 7.74 -7.85
CA THR A 19 3.86 7.13 -8.10
C THR A 19 3.99 5.69 -8.60
N ALA A 20 2.93 4.90 -8.42
CA ALA A 20 2.82 3.58 -9.00
C ALA A 20 2.86 3.67 -10.52
N THR A 21 3.64 2.79 -11.15
CA THR A 21 3.78 2.71 -12.62
C THR A 21 3.54 1.30 -13.13
N ASP A 22 3.20 0.37 -12.24
CA ASP A 22 3.04 -1.04 -12.55
C ASP A 22 1.60 -1.40 -12.96
N GLU A 23 1.48 -2.55 -13.61
CA GLU A 23 0.21 -3.04 -14.16
C GLU A 23 -0.79 -3.46 -13.06
N VAL A 24 -0.35 -3.67 -11.81
CA VAL A 24 -1.27 -3.97 -10.70
C VAL A 24 -2.09 -2.72 -10.35
N TRP A 25 -1.43 -1.56 -10.23
CA TRP A 25 -2.15 -0.29 -10.06
C TRP A 25 -3.04 0.03 -11.27
N ALA A 26 -2.49 -0.06 -12.48
CA ALA A 26 -3.27 0.25 -13.69
C ALA A 26 -4.47 -0.68 -13.86
N GLY A 27 -4.32 -1.98 -13.58
CA GLY A 27 -5.40 -2.96 -13.59
C GLY A 27 -6.47 -2.68 -12.53
N PHE A 28 -6.07 -2.23 -11.33
CA PHE A 28 -7.01 -1.80 -10.29
C PHE A 28 -7.84 -0.60 -10.74
N VAL A 29 -7.22 0.45 -11.30
CA VAL A 29 -7.93 1.64 -11.80
C VAL A 29 -8.94 1.26 -12.89
N ARG A 30 -8.52 0.47 -13.89
CA ARG A 30 -9.39 0.06 -15.01
C ARG A 30 -10.61 -0.75 -14.57
N ALA A 31 -10.51 -1.45 -13.44
CA ALA A 31 -11.63 -2.23 -12.92
C ALA A 31 -12.83 -1.37 -12.48
N PHE A 32 -12.64 -0.06 -12.28
CA PHE A 32 -13.71 0.88 -11.92
C PHE A 32 -14.38 1.53 -13.14
N GLU A 33 -13.83 1.35 -14.35
CA GLU A 33 -14.41 1.85 -15.60
C GLU A 33 -14.72 3.36 -15.56
N PHE A 34 -13.80 4.15 -14.98
CA PHE A 34 -13.92 5.61 -14.93
C PHE A 34 -13.90 6.24 -16.34
N GLU A 35 -14.25 7.53 -16.41
CA GLU A 35 -14.02 8.32 -17.62
C GLU A 35 -12.53 8.32 -18.00
N GLU A 36 -12.24 8.31 -19.30
CA GLU A 36 -10.88 8.17 -19.85
C GLU A 36 -9.88 9.18 -19.27
N ALA A 37 -10.32 10.43 -19.01
CA ALA A 37 -9.49 11.46 -18.42
C ALA A 37 -9.08 11.12 -16.98
N THR A 38 -10.03 10.67 -16.15
CA THR A 38 -9.79 10.27 -14.76
C THR A 38 -8.87 9.05 -14.72
N GLU A 39 -9.19 8.00 -15.49
CA GLU A 39 -8.37 6.79 -15.60
C GLU A 39 -6.93 7.14 -16.00
N THR A 40 -6.76 7.92 -17.07
CA THR A 40 -5.44 8.31 -17.57
C THR A 40 -4.63 9.07 -16.53
N SER A 41 -5.27 10.02 -15.82
CA SER A 41 -4.59 10.80 -14.78
C SER A 41 -4.18 9.95 -13.57
N LEU A 42 -5.00 8.99 -13.16
CA LEU A 42 -4.71 8.06 -12.06
C LEU A 42 -3.56 7.12 -12.42
N ILE A 43 -3.58 6.55 -13.63
CA ILE A 43 -2.54 5.62 -14.09
C ILE A 43 -1.21 6.35 -14.30
N ASN A 44 -1.23 7.59 -14.80
CA ASN A 44 0.00 8.37 -15.05
C ASN A 44 0.52 9.12 -13.81
N GLY A 45 -0.13 8.98 -12.65
CA GLY A 45 0.31 9.65 -11.41
C GLY A 45 0.15 11.17 -11.44
N THR A 46 -0.73 11.71 -12.30
CA THR A 46 -1.01 13.15 -12.41
C THR A 46 -2.34 13.55 -11.81
N TYR A 47 -3.05 12.61 -11.17
CA TYR A 47 -4.31 12.86 -10.49
C TYR A 47 -4.10 13.72 -9.23
N GLU A 48 -4.89 14.79 -9.07
CA GLU A 48 -4.74 15.79 -7.99
C GLU A 48 -5.93 15.84 -7.02
N GLY A 49 -6.90 14.93 -7.16
CA GLY A 49 -8.06 14.84 -6.26
C GLY A 49 -7.78 14.02 -5.00
N ASP A 50 -8.84 13.73 -4.25
CA ASP A 50 -8.82 13.03 -2.97
C ASP A 50 -9.22 11.54 -3.08
N TYR A 51 -9.28 11.00 -4.30
CA TYR A 51 -9.66 9.62 -4.60
C TYR A 51 -11.13 9.29 -4.26
N ALA A 52 -12.00 10.29 -4.07
CA ALA A 52 -13.41 10.07 -3.76
C ALA A 52 -14.19 9.26 -4.81
N GLU A 53 -13.70 9.19 -6.05
CA GLU A 53 -14.26 8.36 -7.14
C GLU A 53 -14.19 6.86 -6.82
N PHE A 54 -13.27 6.45 -5.94
CA PHE A 54 -13.18 5.07 -5.44
C PHE A 54 -14.16 4.78 -4.30
N GLY A 55 -14.93 5.78 -3.83
CA GLY A 55 -15.91 5.61 -2.76
C GLY A 55 -15.27 5.18 -1.44
N ASP A 56 -15.71 4.05 -0.90
CA ASP A 56 -15.18 3.47 0.35
C ASP A 56 -13.73 3.01 0.24
N LEU A 57 -13.20 2.90 -0.99
CA LEU A 57 -11.80 2.57 -1.26
C LEU A 57 -10.90 3.79 -1.47
N ALA A 58 -11.36 5.02 -1.25
CA ALA A 58 -10.54 6.23 -1.44
C ALA A 58 -9.20 6.18 -0.68
N ALA A 59 -9.23 5.85 0.62
CA ALA A 59 -8.03 5.73 1.44
C ALA A 59 -7.12 4.58 0.98
N PHE A 60 -7.72 3.47 0.54
CA PHE A 60 -6.99 2.33 0.01
C PHE A 60 -6.28 2.69 -1.30
N ALA A 61 -7.00 3.28 -2.25
CA ALA A 61 -6.48 3.73 -3.54
C ALA A 61 -5.34 4.73 -3.37
N HIS A 62 -5.49 5.72 -2.48
CA HIS A 62 -4.41 6.63 -2.11
C HIS A 62 -3.17 5.88 -1.63
N ALA A 63 -3.33 4.90 -0.73
CA ALA A 63 -2.20 4.19 -0.13
C ALA A 63 -1.42 3.29 -1.11
N ILE A 64 -2.04 2.86 -2.22
CA ILE A 64 -1.40 1.97 -3.20
C ILE A 64 -1.02 2.67 -4.52
N SER A 65 -1.36 3.95 -4.70
CA SER A 65 -1.08 4.70 -5.92
C SER A 65 0.29 5.42 -5.93
N HIS A 66 0.93 5.56 -4.78
CA HIS A 66 2.22 6.24 -4.63
C HIS A 66 2.93 5.82 -3.34
N VAL A 67 4.21 6.18 -3.24
CA VAL A 67 4.96 6.09 -1.98
C VAL A 67 4.31 7.01 -0.96
N THR A 68 3.92 6.48 0.20
CA THR A 68 3.37 7.31 1.28
C THR A 68 4.45 7.63 2.31
N VAL A 69 4.48 8.87 2.79
CA VAL A 69 5.43 9.36 3.79
C VAL A 69 4.65 9.99 4.94
N ALA A 70 4.51 9.23 6.04
CA ALA A 70 3.84 9.69 7.24
C ALA A 70 4.86 10.21 8.25
N GLN A 71 4.67 11.43 8.75
CA GLN A 71 5.49 12.01 9.82
C GLN A 71 4.94 11.55 11.17
N THR A 72 5.61 10.59 11.81
CA THR A 72 5.06 9.86 12.97
C THR A 72 5.57 10.38 14.31
N VAL A 73 6.80 10.89 14.36
CA VAL A 73 7.42 11.38 15.61
C VAL A 73 8.22 12.65 15.32
N ALA A 74 8.08 13.67 16.18
CA ALA A 74 8.83 14.91 16.08
C ALA A 74 9.36 15.34 17.45
N HIS A 75 10.67 15.59 17.55
CA HIS A 75 11.32 16.00 18.80
C HIS A 75 12.28 17.17 18.58
N SER A 76 12.19 18.19 19.44
CA SER A 76 13.15 19.29 19.53
C SER A 76 12.93 20.10 20.81
N GLY A 77 13.99 20.38 21.56
CA GLY A 77 13.90 21.25 22.75
C GLY A 77 13.95 20.51 24.08
N GLY A 78 13.81 21.30 25.13
CA GLY A 78 13.85 20.86 26.52
C GLY A 78 13.35 22.02 27.40
N PRO A 79 14.16 22.55 28.34
CA PRO A 79 13.79 23.73 29.10
C PRO A 79 13.50 24.95 28.20
N ILE A 80 12.50 25.76 28.56
CA ILE A 80 12.04 26.92 27.77
C ILE A 80 13.11 27.99 27.55
N ASN A 81 14.13 28.05 28.40
CA ASN A 81 15.21 29.02 28.35
C ASN A 81 16.50 28.48 27.70
N VAL A 82 16.45 27.30 27.08
CA VAL A 82 17.59 26.69 26.39
C VAL A 82 17.26 26.51 24.91
N MET A 83 18.06 27.11 24.04
CA MET A 83 17.90 26.95 22.60
C MET A 83 18.35 25.54 22.15
N PRO A 84 17.51 24.76 21.46
CA PRO A 84 17.90 23.42 21.01
C PRO A 84 18.87 23.48 19.82
N SER A 85 19.89 22.63 19.89
CA SER A 85 20.91 22.48 18.86
C SER A 85 20.52 21.52 17.73
N HIS A 86 19.60 20.57 17.98
CA HIS A 86 19.14 19.58 17.00
C HIS A 86 17.65 19.27 17.17
N ALA A 87 17.11 18.60 16.17
CA ALA A 87 15.74 18.10 16.12
C ALA A 87 15.73 16.76 15.36
N THR A 88 14.75 15.91 15.64
CA THR A 88 14.51 14.66 14.91
C THR A 88 13.08 14.61 14.40
N LEU A 89 12.91 14.04 13.21
CA LEU A 89 11.63 13.74 12.58
C LEU A 89 11.70 12.30 12.10
N GLU A 90 10.86 11.43 12.64
CA GLU A 90 10.77 10.04 12.21
C GLU A 90 9.62 9.89 11.23
N LEU A 91 9.86 9.08 10.19
CA LEU A 91 8.94 8.87 9.09
C LEU A 91 8.57 7.38 9.02
N ASP A 92 7.28 7.08 8.82
CA ASP A 92 6.84 5.77 8.33
C ASP A 92 6.62 5.89 6.82
N ILE A 93 7.43 5.16 6.04
CA ILE A 93 7.44 5.25 4.59
C ILE A 93 6.97 3.91 4.00
N ARG A 94 5.95 3.95 3.15
CA ARG A 94 5.49 2.77 2.40
C ARG A 94 5.91 2.91 0.95
N THR A 95 6.90 2.12 0.55
CA THR A 95 7.38 2.04 -0.84
C THR A 95 6.46 1.20 -1.71
N LEU A 96 6.61 1.32 -3.03
CA LEU A 96 5.96 0.47 -4.02
C LEU A 96 6.97 -0.50 -4.67
N PRO A 97 6.53 -1.65 -5.22
CA PRO A 97 7.43 -2.53 -5.96
C PRO A 97 8.14 -1.78 -7.08
N GLY A 98 9.48 -1.86 -7.11
CA GLY A 98 10.31 -1.14 -8.08
C GLY A 98 10.80 0.24 -7.63
N VAL A 99 10.36 0.72 -6.46
CA VAL A 99 10.96 1.87 -5.76
C VAL A 99 11.81 1.34 -4.61
N ASP A 100 13.10 1.68 -4.61
CA ASP A 100 14.02 1.29 -3.54
C ASP A 100 14.28 2.43 -2.53
N ASP A 101 15.09 2.14 -1.50
CA ASP A 101 15.41 3.13 -0.47
C ASP A 101 16.24 4.31 -1.00
N ASP A 102 17.03 4.11 -2.07
CA ASP A 102 17.83 5.19 -2.67
C ASP A 102 16.91 6.15 -3.45
N ASP A 103 15.88 5.63 -4.12
CA ASP A 103 14.82 6.44 -4.75
C ASP A 103 14.07 7.29 -3.71
N VAL A 104 13.78 6.71 -2.54
CA VAL A 104 13.12 7.42 -1.42
C VAL A 104 14.02 8.53 -0.89
N ASP A 105 15.29 8.24 -0.62
CA ASP A 105 16.23 9.25 -0.13
C ASP A 105 16.40 10.39 -1.14
N ALA A 106 16.49 10.07 -2.44
CA ALA A 106 16.54 11.06 -3.50
C ALA A 106 15.26 11.92 -3.55
N ALA A 107 14.08 11.33 -3.38
CA ALA A 107 12.81 12.04 -3.32
C ALA A 107 12.73 12.96 -2.09
N ILE A 108 13.21 12.52 -0.92
CA ILE A 108 13.29 13.35 0.30
C ILE A 108 14.23 14.53 0.06
N VAL A 109 15.43 14.29 -0.48
CA VAL A 109 16.39 15.37 -0.79
C VAL A 109 15.79 16.38 -1.77
N ALA A 110 15.12 15.90 -2.83
CA ALA A 110 14.44 16.76 -3.78
C ALA A 110 13.31 17.59 -3.14
N ALA A 111 12.53 17.00 -2.24
CA ALA A 111 11.48 17.70 -1.50
C ALA A 111 12.04 18.79 -0.57
N LEU A 112 13.20 18.55 0.03
CA LEU A 112 13.83 19.49 0.95
C LEU A 112 14.52 20.68 0.25
N GLY A 113 14.99 20.49 -0.99
CA GLY A 113 15.77 21.50 -1.71
C GLY A 113 16.96 21.98 -0.87
N ASP A 114 17.12 23.29 -0.72
CA ASP A 114 18.21 23.90 0.08
C ASP A 114 18.20 23.48 1.56
N LEU A 115 17.08 22.98 2.10
CA LEU A 115 17.03 22.48 3.48
C LEU A 115 17.84 21.19 3.66
N ALA A 116 18.11 20.45 2.58
CA ALA A 116 18.83 19.18 2.64
C ALA A 116 20.24 19.32 3.25
N ASP A 117 20.90 20.46 3.07
CA ASP A 117 22.22 20.76 3.66
C ASP A 117 22.22 20.81 5.20
N HIS A 118 21.03 20.87 5.81
CA HIS A 118 20.83 20.89 7.26
C HIS A 118 20.23 19.61 7.81
N VAL A 119 20.01 18.60 6.97
CA VAL A 119 19.35 17.35 7.32
C VAL A 119 20.30 16.18 7.11
N HIS A 120 20.36 15.30 8.10
CA HIS A 120 20.96 13.98 7.96
C HIS A 120 19.84 12.95 7.88
N ILE A 121 19.83 12.16 6.82
CA ILE A 121 18.85 11.07 6.62
C ILE A 121 19.48 9.78 7.13
N GLU A 122 18.77 9.10 8.03
CA GLU A 122 19.15 7.81 8.59
C GLU A 122 18.02 6.79 8.36
N ARG A 123 18.35 5.63 7.78
CA ARG A 123 17.40 4.53 7.57
C ARG A 123 17.31 3.69 8.83
N LEU A 124 16.18 3.77 9.54
CA LEU A 124 15.95 3.02 10.78
C LEU A 124 15.65 1.53 10.53
N LEU A 125 14.79 1.27 9.54
CA LEU A 125 14.38 -0.06 9.10
C LEU A 125 13.97 0.02 7.63
N SER A 126 14.61 -0.79 6.79
CA SER A 126 14.31 -0.86 5.36
C SER A 126 13.92 -2.27 4.95
N GLU A 127 12.74 -2.38 4.37
CA GLU A 127 12.19 -3.64 3.87
C GLU A 127 11.56 -3.36 2.50
N PRO A 128 12.07 -3.93 1.39
CA PRO A 128 11.56 -3.61 0.06
C PRO A 128 10.10 -4.03 -0.10
N ALA A 129 9.32 -3.20 -0.77
CA ALA A 129 8.03 -3.59 -1.29
C ALA A 129 8.20 -4.72 -2.31
N THR A 130 7.33 -5.73 -2.21
CA THR A 130 7.44 -6.94 -3.05
C THR A 130 6.06 -7.37 -3.52
N ALA A 131 6.00 -7.86 -4.76
CA ALA A 131 4.80 -8.42 -5.36
C ALA A 131 5.11 -9.80 -5.96
N SER A 132 4.08 -10.63 -6.07
CA SER A 132 4.14 -11.87 -6.85
C SER A 132 3.57 -11.60 -8.24
N SER A 133 4.19 -12.13 -9.31
CA SER A 133 3.61 -12.08 -10.66
C SER A 133 2.21 -12.67 -10.68
N THR A 134 1.27 -12.18 -11.50
CA THR A 134 -0.04 -12.82 -11.71
C THR A 134 -0.01 -13.94 -12.76
N ASP A 135 1.10 -14.11 -13.48
CA ASP A 135 1.32 -15.24 -14.38
C ASP A 135 1.85 -16.46 -13.61
N THR A 136 1.01 -17.05 -12.78
CA THR A 136 1.34 -18.27 -12.03
C THR A 136 0.15 -19.23 -11.96
N ASP A 137 0.44 -20.51 -11.80
CA ASP A 137 -0.60 -21.53 -11.62
C ASP A 137 -1.39 -21.33 -10.33
N LEU A 138 -0.75 -20.80 -9.28
CA LEU A 138 -1.43 -20.49 -8.03
C LEU A 138 -2.44 -19.36 -8.21
N TYR A 139 -2.07 -18.30 -8.94
CA TYR A 139 -3.00 -17.21 -9.25
C TYR A 139 -4.18 -17.70 -10.12
N ARG A 140 -3.90 -18.54 -11.13
CA ARG A 140 -4.94 -19.16 -11.96
C ARG A 140 -5.91 -20.00 -11.12
N ALA A 141 -5.41 -20.77 -10.15
CA ALA A 141 -6.24 -21.57 -9.24
C ALA A 141 -7.13 -20.69 -8.34
N ILE A 142 -6.57 -19.60 -7.77
CA ILE A 142 -7.34 -18.61 -7.00
C ILE A 142 -8.47 -18.03 -7.85
N LYS A 143 -8.16 -17.58 -9.08
CA LYS A 143 -9.16 -17.01 -9.99
C LYS A 143 -10.28 -18.01 -10.31
N ALA A 144 -9.94 -19.28 -10.57
CA ALA A 144 -10.92 -20.31 -10.85
C ALA A 144 -11.83 -20.62 -9.65
N ALA A 145 -11.28 -20.66 -8.44
CA ALA A 145 -12.05 -20.89 -7.22
C ALA A 145 -13.01 -19.76 -6.90
N LEU A 146 -12.54 -18.51 -6.98
CA LEU A 146 -13.40 -17.34 -6.79
C LEU A 146 -14.49 -17.25 -7.85
N ALA A 147 -14.19 -17.53 -9.12
CA ALA A 147 -15.18 -17.49 -10.20
C ALA A 147 -16.28 -18.57 -10.06
N ARG A 148 -15.98 -19.73 -9.46
CA ARG A 148 -17.00 -20.74 -9.15
C ARG A 148 -17.93 -20.30 -8.03
N ARG A 149 -17.39 -19.68 -6.98
CA ARG A 149 -18.19 -19.20 -5.84
C ARG A 149 -19.01 -17.97 -6.19
N TYR A 150 -18.42 -17.05 -6.95
CA TYR A 150 -19.00 -15.76 -7.32
C TYR A 150 -19.08 -15.64 -8.86
N PRO A 151 -20.05 -16.31 -9.52
CA PRO A 151 -20.22 -16.22 -10.96
C PRO A 151 -20.41 -14.78 -11.42
N GLY A 152 -19.61 -14.36 -12.40
CA GLY A 152 -19.64 -12.99 -12.95
C GLY A 152 -18.76 -11.98 -12.22
N ALA A 153 -18.13 -12.35 -11.09
CA ALA A 153 -17.18 -11.47 -10.41
C ALA A 153 -15.82 -11.44 -11.13
N SER A 154 -15.24 -10.24 -11.23
CA SER A 154 -13.87 -10.04 -11.69
C SER A 154 -12.89 -10.21 -10.53
N VAL A 155 -11.77 -10.88 -10.79
CA VAL A 155 -10.65 -10.96 -9.84
C VAL A 155 -9.62 -9.91 -10.23
N VAL A 156 -9.48 -8.90 -9.38
CA VAL A 156 -8.58 -7.77 -9.58
C VAL A 156 -7.38 -7.93 -8.62
N PRO A 157 -6.15 -8.09 -9.13
CA PRO A 157 -4.96 -8.10 -8.28
C PRO A 157 -4.74 -6.70 -7.71
N VAL A 158 -4.40 -6.63 -6.41
CA VAL A 158 -4.10 -5.37 -5.73
C VAL A 158 -2.87 -5.54 -4.85
N LEU A 159 -2.17 -4.44 -4.57
CA LEU A 159 -1.16 -4.40 -3.53
C LEU A 159 -1.83 -4.27 -2.15
N MET A 160 -1.20 -4.86 -1.15
CA MET A 160 -1.58 -4.69 0.25
C MET A 160 -0.80 -3.49 0.81
N PRO A 161 -1.44 -2.43 1.33
CA PRO A 161 -0.76 -1.26 1.90
C PRO A 161 -0.06 -1.57 3.25
N GLY A 162 -0.12 -2.81 3.71
CA GLY A 162 0.56 -3.31 4.91
C GLY A 162 1.58 -4.41 4.63
N GLY A 163 2.39 -4.72 5.64
CA GLY A 163 3.39 -5.79 5.57
C GLY A 163 2.79 -7.19 5.75
N THR A 164 3.35 -8.19 5.05
CA THR A 164 3.02 -9.61 5.23
C THR A 164 4.28 -10.47 5.21
N ASP A 165 4.20 -11.68 5.76
CA ASP A 165 5.32 -12.65 5.73
C ASP A 165 5.60 -13.24 4.36
N LEU A 166 4.74 -13.00 3.37
CA LEU A 166 5.01 -13.36 1.99
C LEU A 166 6.27 -12.68 1.43
N ARG A 167 6.70 -11.52 1.97
CA ARG A 167 7.98 -10.91 1.59
C ARG A 167 9.17 -11.85 1.84
N VAL A 168 9.13 -12.63 2.93
CA VAL A 168 10.18 -13.59 3.30
C VAL A 168 10.15 -14.77 2.32
N ALA A 169 8.97 -15.31 2.03
CA ALA A 169 8.81 -16.36 1.04
C ALA A 169 9.33 -15.94 -0.35
N ARG A 170 9.03 -14.71 -0.79
CA ARG A 170 9.51 -14.15 -2.06
C ARG A 170 11.03 -14.01 -2.12
N ARG A 171 11.69 -13.64 -1.02
CA ARG A 171 13.18 -13.62 -0.95
C ARG A 171 13.81 -14.98 -1.22
N HIS A 172 13.09 -16.07 -0.96
CA HIS A 172 13.52 -17.45 -1.22
C HIS A 172 12.97 -18.02 -2.54
N GLY A 173 12.44 -17.17 -3.44
CA GLY A 173 11.89 -17.59 -4.73
C GLY A 173 10.48 -18.17 -4.66
N GLY A 174 9.81 -18.09 -3.50
CA GLY A 174 8.41 -18.45 -3.34
C GLY A 174 7.46 -17.42 -3.97
N ILE A 175 6.22 -17.84 -4.21
CA ILE A 175 5.12 -16.96 -4.63
C ILE A 175 3.97 -17.08 -3.62
N GLY A 176 3.14 -16.05 -3.53
CA GLY A 176 1.92 -16.09 -2.73
C GLY A 176 1.06 -14.85 -2.91
N TYR A 177 -0.21 -14.98 -2.55
CA TYR A 177 -1.25 -13.97 -2.69
C TYR A 177 -2.13 -14.01 -1.45
N GLY A 178 -2.53 -12.85 -0.95
CA GLY A 178 -3.65 -12.75 -0.01
C GLY A 178 -4.96 -12.80 -0.77
N PHE A 179 -5.98 -13.42 -0.18
CA PHE A 179 -7.35 -13.39 -0.70
C PHE A 179 -8.34 -13.57 0.46
N GLY A 180 -9.60 -13.22 0.22
CA GLY A 180 -10.73 -13.55 1.08
C GLY A 180 -11.98 -13.78 0.25
N ALA A 181 -12.96 -14.47 0.83
CA ALA A 181 -14.26 -14.72 0.24
C ALA A 181 -15.34 -14.26 1.23
N TYR A 182 -16.21 -13.34 0.80
CA TYR A 182 -17.13 -12.62 1.67
C TYR A 182 -18.58 -12.83 1.20
N ASP A 183 -19.28 -13.75 1.84
CA ASP A 183 -20.68 -14.06 1.59
C ASP A 183 -21.64 -13.12 2.33
N SER A 184 -21.13 -12.41 3.35
CA SER A 184 -21.86 -11.36 4.06
C SER A 184 -22.20 -10.16 3.16
N GLY A 185 -21.49 -10.00 2.05
CA GLY A 185 -21.56 -8.82 1.19
C GLY A 185 -20.64 -7.68 1.65
N ALA A 186 -19.76 -7.90 2.63
CA ALA A 186 -18.76 -6.91 3.04
C ALA A 186 -17.91 -6.48 1.84
N SER A 187 -17.73 -5.17 1.69
CA SER A 187 -16.83 -4.62 0.67
C SER A 187 -15.37 -4.79 1.10
N LEU A 188 -14.45 -4.55 0.17
CA LEU A 188 -13.03 -4.47 0.52
C LEU A 188 -12.76 -3.30 1.49
N GLY A 189 -13.49 -2.19 1.35
CA GLY A 189 -13.43 -1.06 2.29
C GLY A 189 -13.85 -1.44 3.71
N ASP A 190 -14.95 -2.20 3.85
CA ASP A 190 -15.42 -2.72 5.14
C ASP A 190 -14.34 -3.58 5.82
N VAL A 191 -13.68 -4.45 5.05
CA VAL A 191 -12.61 -5.33 5.55
C VAL A 191 -11.41 -4.53 6.04
N TYR A 192 -10.93 -3.56 5.26
CA TYR A 192 -9.80 -2.73 5.67
C TYR A 192 -10.13 -1.86 6.88
N ALA A 193 -11.38 -1.39 7.01
CA ALA A 193 -11.82 -0.62 8.17
C ALA A 193 -11.80 -1.43 9.48
N GLN A 194 -11.81 -2.78 9.42
CA GLN A 194 -11.71 -3.64 10.59
C GLN A 194 -10.27 -3.89 11.05
N LEU A 195 -9.27 -3.80 10.16
CA LEU A 195 -7.90 -4.16 10.50
C LEU A 195 -7.33 -3.25 11.60
N HIS A 196 -6.96 -3.85 12.75
CA HIS A 196 -6.49 -3.15 13.94
C HIS A 196 -7.49 -2.15 14.55
N ALA A 197 -8.78 -2.29 14.23
CA ALA A 197 -9.83 -1.49 14.85
C ALA A 197 -10.08 -1.94 16.31
N HIS A 198 -10.68 -1.06 17.12
CA HIS A 198 -10.95 -1.35 18.54
C HIS A 198 -11.88 -2.56 18.73
N ASP A 199 -12.84 -2.75 17.83
CA ASP A 199 -13.80 -3.86 17.82
C ASP A 199 -13.68 -4.67 16.52
N GLU A 200 -12.43 -5.01 16.16
CA GLU A 200 -12.12 -5.83 14.99
C GLU A 200 -12.90 -7.15 15.03
N HIS A 201 -13.75 -7.37 14.02
CA HIS A 201 -14.54 -8.59 13.89
C HIS A 201 -14.73 -8.98 12.43
N ILE A 202 -15.23 -10.20 12.22
CA ILE A 202 -15.56 -10.76 10.91
C ILE A 202 -16.82 -11.61 11.00
N ALA A 203 -17.65 -11.59 9.95
CA ALA A 203 -18.83 -12.45 9.91
C ALA A 203 -18.41 -13.93 9.80
N LEU A 204 -19.06 -14.80 10.58
CA LEU A 204 -18.77 -16.24 10.54
C LEU A 204 -19.03 -16.86 9.15
N ALA A 205 -19.92 -16.26 8.36
CA ALA A 205 -20.15 -16.65 6.97
C ALA A 205 -18.90 -16.44 6.11
N ASP A 206 -18.14 -15.36 6.31
CA ASP A 206 -16.95 -15.03 5.53
C ASP A 206 -15.75 -15.89 5.93
N VAL A 207 -15.64 -16.20 7.23
CA VAL A 207 -14.66 -17.18 7.73
C VAL A 207 -14.90 -18.55 7.05
N ARG A 208 -16.15 -19.00 7.01
CA ARG A 208 -16.52 -20.26 6.35
C ARG A 208 -16.24 -20.20 4.84
N ALA A 209 -16.70 -19.15 4.18
CA ALA A 209 -16.53 -18.96 2.73
C ALA A 209 -15.06 -18.97 2.35
N THR A 210 -14.22 -18.22 3.07
CA THR A 210 -12.78 -18.15 2.83
C THR A 210 -12.11 -19.51 3.03
N ALA A 211 -12.48 -20.26 4.07
CA ALA A 211 -11.93 -21.60 4.30
C ALA A 211 -12.33 -22.60 3.19
N GLU A 212 -13.58 -22.55 2.71
CA GLU A 212 -14.06 -23.40 1.61
C GLU A 212 -13.32 -23.08 0.30
N VAL A 213 -13.14 -21.80 -0.02
CA VAL A 213 -12.37 -21.36 -1.21
C VAL A 213 -10.91 -21.76 -1.08
N LEU A 214 -10.30 -21.62 0.11
CA LEU A 214 -8.92 -22.07 0.35
C LEU A 214 -8.77 -23.57 0.12
N HIS A 215 -9.69 -24.38 0.63
CA HIS A 215 -9.68 -25.82 0.41
C HIS A 215 -9.73 -26.17 -1.08
N ASP A 216 -10.60 -25.51 -1.85
CA ASP A 216 -10.73 -25.69 -3.30
C ASP A 216 -9.44 -25.30 -4.04
N ILE A 217 -8.85 -24.15 -3.71
CA ILE A 217 -7.57 -23.70 -4.26
C ILE A 217 -6.48 -24.72 -4.02
N VAL A 218 -6.29 -25.16 -2.76
CA VAL A 218 -5.23 -26.11 -2.40
C VAL A 218 -5.45 -27.45 -3.11
N THR A 219 -6.69 -27.94 -3.13
CA THR A 219 -7.03 -29.20 -3.81
C THR A 219 -6.68 -29.11 -5.29
N GLN A 220 -7.10 -28.05 -5.98
CA GLN A 220 -6.83 -27.88 -7.42
C GLN A 220 -5.37 -27.66 -7.73
N TYR A 221 -4.70 -26.81 -6.96
CA TYR A 221 -3.30 -26.49 -7.20
C TYR A 221 -2.38 -27.70 -7.00
N LEU A 222 -2.74 -28.62 -6.09
CA LEU A 222 -1.97 -29.84 -5.84
C LEU A 222 -2.32 -30.99 -6.81
N THR A 223 -3.52 -31.03 -7.38
CA THR A 223 -3.96 -32.10 -8.29
C THR A 223 -3.73 -31.79 -9.76
N HIS A 224 -3.60 -30.52 -10.15
CA HIS A 224 -3.40 -30.08 -11.54
C HIS A 224 -1.94 -29.69 -11.86
N ARG A 225 -0.97 -30.24 -11.12
CA ARG A 225 0.46 -30.18 -11.48
C ARG A 225 0.87 -31.26 -12.46
#